data_AF-A0A947YUB4-F1
#
_entry.id   AF-A0A947YUB4-F1
#
_cell.length_a   1.000
_cell.length_b   1.000
_cell.length_c   1.000
_cell.angle_alpha   90.00
_cell.angle_beta   90.00
_cell.angle_gamma   90.00
#
_symmetry.space_group_name_H-M   'P 1'
#
loop_
_entity.id
_entity.type
_entity.pdbx_description
1 polymer ?
#
loop_
_entity_poly.entity_id
_entity_poly.type
_entity_poly.pdbx_seq_one_letter_code
_entity_poly.pdbx_strand_id
1 'polypeptide(L)' 'MLVFIDTSAWIAVTVKKDQCFSIVDCTSFVIAKKLKVDEVFAFDEDFATMKFVVHPY' A
#
# COMPACT_ATOMS: atom_id res chain seq x y z
N MET A 1 -13.35 8.86 -25.20
CA MET A 1 -12.63 9.17 -23.93
C MET A 1 -11.96 7.89 -23.48
N LEU A 2 -10.64 7.88 -23.34
CA LEU A 2 -9.90 6.73 -22.80
C LEU A 2 -9.62 7.02 -21.32
N VAL A 3 -9.96 6.08 -20.45
CA VAL A 3 -9.70 6.14 -19.02
C VAL A 3 -8.62 5.12 -18.71
N PHE A 4 -7.54 5.55 -18.07
CA PHE A 4 -6.53 4.64 -17.54
C PHE A 4 -6.96 4.15 -16.16
N ILE A 5 -6.97 2.84 -15.96
CA ILE A 5 -7.32 2.20 -14.68
C ILE A 5 -6.15 1.32 -14.27
N ASP A 6 -5.67 1.53 -13.05
CA ASP A 6 -4.63 0.71 -12.42
C ASP A 6 -5.27 -0.30 -11.46
N THR A 7 -5.14 -1.59 -11.76
CA THR A 7 -5.73 -2.69 -10.97
C THR A 7 -4.78 -3.26 -9.92
N SER A 8 -3.57 -2.71 -9.78
CA SER A 8 -2.53 -3.26 -8.89
C SER A 8 -2.96 -3.35 -7.44
N ALA A 9 -3.73 -2.37 -6.94
CA ALA A 9 -4.24 -2.37 -5.58
C ALA A 9 -5.26 -3.50 -5.34
N TRP A 10 -6.09 -3.79 -6.35
CA TRP A 10 -7.06 -4.89 -6.33
C TRP A 10 -6.36 -6.26 -6.30
N ILE A 11 -5.25 -6.39 -7.01
CA ILE A 11 -4.41 -7.60 -6.93
C ILE A 11 -3.78 -7.70 -5.53
N ALA A 12 -3.27 -6.59 -4.99
CA ALA A 12 -2.61 -6.58 -3.68
C ALA A 12 -3.53 -7.00 -2.53
N VAL A 13 -4.82 -6.60 -2.54
CA VAL A 13 -5.79 -6.98 -1.50
C VAL A 13 -6.26 -8.44 -1.63
N THR A 14 -6.23 -9.02 -2.84
CA THR A 14 -6.73 -10.39 -3.09
C THR A 14 -5.66 -11.48 -2.90
N VAL A 15 -4.38 -11.13 -3.06
CA VAL A 15 -3.26 -12.08 -2.99
C VAL A 15 -2.76 -12.31 -1.55
N LYS A 16 -2.94 -11.36 -0.64
CA LYS A 16 -2.46 -11.46 0.75
C LYS A 16 -3.50 -12.07 1.68
N LYS A 17 -3.66 -13.40 1.61
CA LYS A 17 -4.58 -14.12 2.50
C LYS A 17 -4.25 -14.02 4.01
N ASP A 18 -3.03 -13.65 4.37
CA ASP A 18 -2.57 -13.61 5.77
C ASP A 18 -2.59 -12.22 6.41
N GLN A 19 -2.86 -11.17 5.64
CA GLN A 19 -2.78 -9.78 6.13
C GLN A 19 -4.03 -9.05 5.64
N CYS A 20 -5.00 -8.84 6.54
CA CYS A 20 -6.29 -8.21 6.28
C CYS A 20 -6.16 -6.69 6.01
N PHE A 21 -5.30 -6.29 5.08
CA PHE A 21 -5.10 -4.91 4.69
C PHE A 21 -6.34 -4.32 4.04
N SER A 22 -6.62 -3.04 4.30
CA SER A 22 -7.68 -2.35 3.58
C SER A 22 -7.28 -2.12 2.12
N ILE A 23 -8.28 -1.86 1.27
CA ILE A 23 -8.03 -1.43 -0.11
C ILE A 23 -7.28 -0.09 -0.17
N VAL A 24 -7.45 0.76 0.87
CA VAL A 24 -6.76 2.05 0.98
C VAL A 24 -5.27 1.84 1.24
N ASP A 25 -4.90 0.91 2.12
CA ASP A 25 -3.50 0.57 2.39
C ASP A 25 -2.86 -0.05 1.16
N CYS A 26 -3.56 -0.99 0.50
CA CYS A 26 -3.08 -1.59 -0.73
C CYS A 26 -2.84 -0.58 -1.85
N THR A 27 -3.73 0.42 -1.97
CA THR A 27 -3.56 1.53 -2.93
C THR A 27 -2.35 2.38 -2.57
N SER A 28 -2.20 2.72 -1.29
CA SER A 28 -1.07 3.51 -0.78
C SER A 28 0.26 2.79 -1.00
N PHE A 29 0.34 1.48 -0.75
CA PHE A 29 1.53 0.66 -1.01
C PHE A 29 1.94 0.68 -2.49
N VAL A 30 0.97 0.55 -3.39
CA VAL A 30 1.23 0.59 -4.84
C VAL A 30 1.77 1.96 -5.24
N ILE A 31 1.15 3.03 -4.76
CA ILE A 31 1.58 4.40 -5.07
C ILE A 31 3.00 4.65 -4.52
N ALA A 32 3.25 4.32 -3.26
CA ALA A 32 4.54 4.50 -2.61
C ALA A 32 5.65 3.74 -3.37
N LYS A 33 5.40 2.48 -3.75
CA LYS A 33 6.35 1.69 -4.56
C LYS A 33 6.61 2.29 -5.94
N LYS A 34 5.58 2.77 -6.63
CA LYS A 34 5.73 3.40 -7.96
C LYS A 34 6.53 4.70 -7.88
N LEU A 35 6.36 5.46 -6.80
CA LEU A 35 7.05 6.72 -6.57
C LEU A 35 8.39 6.57 -5.86
N LYS A 36 8.78 5.34 -5.47
CA LYS A 36 9.98 5.04 -4.67
C LYS A 36 10.02 5.83 -3.36
N VAL A 37 8.88 5.86 -2.68
CA VAL A 37 8.74 6.41 -1.32
C VAL A 37 8.91 5.26 -0.35
N ASP A 38 9.95 5.33 0.47
CA ASP A 38 10.29 4.30 1.47
C ASP A 38 9.84 4.69 2.89
N GLU A 39 9.62 5.99 3.12
CA GLU A 39 9.21 6.56 4.41
C GLU A 39 7.76 7.05 4.36
N VAL A 40 6.95 6.68 5.36
CA VAL A 40 5.51 7.01 5.41
C VAL A 40 5.12 7.52 6.78
N PHE A 41 4.11 8.37 6.84
CA PHE A 41 3.53 8.83 8.09
C PHE A 41 2.25 8.05 8.36
N ALA A 42 2.25 7.16 9.35
CA ALA A 42 1.12 6.31 9.72
C ALA A 42 1.20 5.92 11.20
N PHE A 43 0.07 5.48 11.77
CA PHE A 43 -0.05 5.19 13.20
C PHE A 43 -0.16 3.70 13.53
N ASP A 44 -0.40 2.85 12.55
CA ASP A 44 -0.54 1.40 12.70
C ASP A 44 0.64 0.63 12.12
N GLU A 45 0.59 -0.70 12.24
CA GLU A 45 1.68 -1.61 11.85
C GLU A 45 1.60 -2.05 10.39
N ASP A 46 0.58 -1.60 9.63
CA ASP A 46 0.27 -2.15 8.31
C ASP A 46 1.37 -1.82 7.30
N PHE A 47 1.83 -0.57 7.30
CA PHE A 47 2.95 -0.13 6.47
C PHE A 47 4.28 -0.76 6.92
N ALA A 48 4.49 -0.92 8.22
CA ALA A 48 5.69 -1.57 8.75
C ALA A 48 5.76 -3.04 8.33
N THR A 49 4.62 -3.75 8.31
CA THR A 49 4.54 -5.14 7.81
C THR A 49 4.92 -5.23 6.34
N MET A 50 4.71 -4.16 5.58
CA MET A 50 5.13 -4.01 4.20
C MET A 50 6.56 -3.49 4.01
N LYS A 51 7.32 -3.37 5.10
CA LYS A 51 8.72 -2.93 5.15
C LYS A 51 8.95 -1.47 4.78
N PHE A 52 7.92 -0.63 4.91
CA PHE A 52 8.12 0.82 4.90
C PHE A 52 8.71 1.29 6.24
N VAL A 53 9.47 2.36 6.22
CA VAL A 53 9.87 3.09 7.42
C VAL A 53 8.69 3.97 7.82
N VAL A 54 8.08 3.71 8.97
CA VAL A 54 6.92 4.48 9.41
C VAL A 54 7.34 5.54 10.43
N HIS A 55 6.72 6.71 10.36
CA HIS A 55 6.86 7.82 11.30
C HIS A 55 5.47 8.28 11.78
N PRO A 56 5.36 8.97 12.92
CA PRO A 56 6.38 9.15 13.93
C PRO A 56 6.35 7.93 14.85
N TYR A 57 7.40 7.11 14.83
CA TYR A 57 7.63 6.20 15.96
C TYR A 57 8.30 6.97 17.09
#